data_AF-A0A2M8P5M9-F1
#
_entry.id   AF-A0A2M8P5M9-F1
#
_cell.length_a   1.000
_cell.length_b   1.000
_cell.length_c   1.000
_cell.angle_alpha   90.00
_cell.angle_beta   90.00
_cell.angle_gamma   90.00
#
_symmetry.space_group_name_H-M   'P 1'
#
loop_
_entity.id
_entity.type
_entity.pdbx_description
1 polymer ?
#
loop_
_entity_poly.entity_id
_entity_poly.type
_entity_poly.pdbx_seq_one_letter_code
_entity_poly.pdbx_strand_id
1 'polypeptide(L)' 'MNTMEINGYKAIIQYDPEIEMFRGEFVELNGGADFYAKDIEGLRHEGEISLKVFLEMCREDGVEPRKAYSGRFNLRVSP' A
#
# COMPACT_ATOMS: atom_id res chain seq x y z
N MET A 1 -5.44 -11.59 6.83
CA MET A 1 -5.30 -10.63 5.72
C MET A 1 -4.12 -11.08 4.88
N ASN A 2 -4.30 -11.24 3.58
CA ASN A 2 -3.21 -11.63 2.69
C ASN A 2 -2.40 -10.37 2.34
N THR A 3 -1.08 -10.50 2.29
CA THR A 3 -0.18 -9.36 2.02
C THR A 3 0.85 -9.73 0.98
N MET A 4 1.18 -8.77 0.13
CA MET A 4 2.21 -8.89 -0.89
C MET A 4 3.23 -7.76 -0.71
N GLU A 5 4.52 -8.08 -0.87
CA GLU A 5 5.59 -7.08 -0.91
C GLU A 5 5.93 -6.76 -2.37
N ILE A 6 5.96 -5.47 -2.68
CA ILE A 6 6.26 -4.92 -4.01
C ILE A 6 7.25 -3.77 -3.81
N ASN A 7 8.47 -3.93 -4.34
CA ASN A 7 9.56 -2.95 -4.23
C ASN A 7 9.82 -2.45 -2.79
N GLY A 8 9.69 -3.33 -1.79
CA GLY A 8 9.88 -3.00 -0.37
C GLY A 8 8.69 -2.30 0.29
N TYR A 9 7.55 -2.19 -0.39
CA TYR A 9 6.29 -1.68 0.16
C TYR A 9 5.28 -2.81 0.31
N LYS A 10 4.54 -2.78 1.42
CA LYS A 10 3.55 -3.80 1.74
C LYS A 10 2.16 -3.40 1.24
N ALA A 11 1.57 -4.26 0.43
CA ALA A 11 0.18 -4.17 -0.01
C ALA A 11 -0.68 -5.25 0.67
N ILE A 12 -1.87 -4.89 1.10
CA ILE A 12 -2.92 -5.81 1.52
C ILE A 12 -3.72 -6.23 0.29
N ILE A 13 -3.92 -7.54 0.12
CA ILE A 13 -4.67 -8.09 -1.01
C ILE A 13 -6.03 -8.61 -0.51
N GLN A 14 -7.10 -8.16 -1.15
CA GLN A 14 -8.49 -8.52 -0.85
C GLN A 14 -9.23 -8.86 -2.16
N TYR A 15 -10.10 -9.85 -2.13
CA TYR A 15 -10.97 -10.14 -3.27
C TYR A 15 -12.20 -9.23 -3.21
N ASP A 16 -12.50 -8.58 -4.32
CA ASP A 16 -13.70 -7.78 -4.55
C ASP A 16 -14.72 -8.62 -5.34
N PRO A 17 -15.83 -9.04 -4.70
CA PRO A 17 -16.83 -9.89 -5.35
C PRO A 17 -17.73 -9.14 -6.34
N GLU A 18 -17.79 -7.79 -6.32
CA GLU A 18 -18.67 -7.03 -7.22
C GLU A 18 -18.10 -6.96 -8.64
N ILE A 19 -16.77 -6.95 -8.74
CA ILE A 19 -16.04 -6.88 -10.01
C ILE A 19 -15.19 -8.13 -10.30
N GLU A 20 -15.24 -9.12 -9.41
CA GLU A 20 -14.51 -10.40 -9.49
C GLU A 20 -12.99 -10.23 -9.67
N MET A 21 -12.38 -9.29 -8.95
CA MET A 21 -10.95 -8.99 -9.03
C MET A 21 -10.30 -8.93 -7.65
N PHE A 22 -8.98 -9.07 -7.59
CA PHE A 22 -8.21 -8.79 -6.39
C PHE A 22 -7.85 -7.30 -6.34
N ARG A 23 -8.23 -6.64 -5.25
CA ARG A 23 -7.75 -5.32 -4.87
C ARG A 23 -6.47 -5.42 -4.05
N GLY A 24 -5.44 -4.70 -4.46
CA GLY A 24 -4.25 -4.43 -3.65
C GLY A 24 -4.27 -3.01 -3.10
N GLU A 25 -3.97 -2.83 -1.82
CA GLU A 25 -3.89 -1.52 -1.17
C GLU A 25 -2.58 -1.39 -0.37
N PHE A 26 -1.76 -0.39 -0.68
CA PHE A 26 -0.53 -0.12 0.07
C PHE A 26 -0.81 0.58 1.40
N VAL A 27 -0.33 0.00 2.51
CA VAL A 27 -0.71 0.48 3.86
C VAL A 27 0.29 1.42 4.54
N GLU A 28 1.53 1.44 4.07
CA GLU A 28 2.62 2.22 4.67
C GLU A 28 2.86 3.57 3.98
N LEU A 29 2.11 3.89 2.93
CA LEU A 29 2.27 5.11 2.17
C LEU A 29 1.66 6.32 2.88
N ASN A 30 2.30 7.49 2.80
CA ASN A 30 1.75 8.74 3.36
C ASN A 30 0.48 9.23 2.63
N GLY A 31 0.07 8.53 1.57
CA GLY A 31 -1.21 8.66 0.87
C GLY A 31 -1.79 7.29 0.54
N GLY A 32 -2.75 7.26 -0.39
CA GLY A 32 -3.35 6.01 -0.88
C GLY A 32 -2.81 5.65 -2.25
N ALA A 33 -2.41 4.39 -2.42
CA ALA A 33 -2.24 3.78 -3.73
C ALA A 33 -2.88 2.40 -3.68
N ASP A 34 -3.86 2.18 -4.56
CA ASP A 34 -4.50 0.91 -4.78
C ASP A 34 -4.40 0.49 -6.25
N PHE A 35 -4.67 -0.78 -6.49
CA PHE A 35 -4.60 -1.42 -7.80
C PHE A 35 -5.51 -2.63 -7.82
N TYR A 36 -5.89 -3.08 -9.02
CA TYR A 36 -6.73 -4.24 -9.21
C TYR A 36 -6.14 -5.18 -10.26
N ALA A 37 -6.24 -6.48 -10.02
CA ALA A 37 -5.83 -7.49 -11.00
C ALA A 37 -6.65 -8.78 -10.86
N LYS A 38 -6.63 -9.60 -11.91
CA LYS A 38 -7.37 -10.88 -11.95
C LYS A 38 -6.56 -12.06 -11.40
N ASP A 39 -5.26 -11.91 -11.29
CA ASP A 39 -4.34 -12.97 -10.88
C ASP A 39 -3.11 -12.39 -10.16
N ILE A 40 -2.22 -13.29 -9.71
CA ILE A 40 -1.04 -12.95 -8.93
C ILE A 40 0.00 -12.19 -9.76
N GLU A 41 0.15 -12.50 -11.04
CA GLU A 41 1.10 -11.82 -11.92
C GLU A 41 0.67 -10.37 -12.18
N GLY A 42 -0.62 -10.18 -12.47
CA GLY A 42 -1.24 -8.88 -12.59
C GLY A 42 -1.15 -8.07 -11.30
N LEU A 43 -1.33 -8.68 -10.11
CA LEU A 43 -1.14 -7.96 -8.84
C LEU A 43 0.27 -7.39 -8.69
N ARG A 44 1.30 -8.13 -9.14
CA ARG A 44 2.67 -7.61 -9.13
C ARG A 44 2.84 -6.49 -10.12
N HIS A 45 2.40 -6.69 -11.36
CA HIS A 45 2.56 -5.71 -12.42
C HIS A 45 1.83 -4.39 -12.13
N GLU A 46 0.53 -4.47 -11.85
CA GLU A 46 -0.31 -3.31 -11.56
C GLU A 46 0.12 -2.60 -10.27
N GLY A 47 0.55 -3.38 -9.25
CA GLY A 47 1.07 -2.81 -8.02
C GLY A 47 2.40 -2.10 -8.20
N GLU A 48 3.30 -2.59 -9.06
CA GLU A 48 4.56 -1.90 -9.40
C GLU A 48 4.30 -0.57 -10.12
N ILE A 49 3.35 -0.56 -11.07
CA ILE A 49 2.95 0.65 -11.79
C ILE A 49 2.31 1.66 -10.83
N SER A 50 1.33 1.23 -10.04
CA SER A 50 0.62 2.09 -9.07
C SER A 50 1.61 2.71 -8.06
N LEU A 51 2.53 1.89 -7.53
CA LEU A 51 3.58 2.37 -6.63
C LEU A 51 4.53 3.36 -7.30
N LYS A 52 4.96 3.09 -8.55
CA LYS A 52 5.86 3.98 -9.27
C LYS A 52 5.24 5.37 -9.46
N VAL A 53 3.98 5.43 -9.91
CA VAL A 53 3.24 6.69 -10.10
C VAL A 53 3.12 7.44 -8.77
N PHE A 54 2.80 6.72 -7.69
CA PHE A 54 2.73 7.31 -6.35
C PHE A 54 4.06 7.95 -5.92
N LEU A 55 5.19 7.24 -6.11
CA LEU A 55 6.51 7.73 -5.74
C LEU A 55 6.95 8.93 -6.60
N GLU A 56 6.58 8.94 -7.89
CA GLU A 56 6.83 10.07 -8.79
C GLU A 56 6.08 11.32 -8.33
N MET A 57 4.79 11.19 -7.97
CA MET A 57 4.00 12.30 -7.40
C MET A 57 4.62 12.80 -6.07
N CYS A 58 5.01 11.89 -5.18
CA CYS A 58 5.65 12.29 -3.92
C CYS A 58 6.94 13.09 -4.14
N ARG A 59 7.73 12.70 -5.15
CA ARG A 59 8.95 13.42 -5.52
C ARG A 59 8.66 14.80 -6.10
N GLU A 60 7.62 14.94 -6.92
CA GLU A 60 7.19 16.22 -7.50
C GLU A 60 6.71 17.19 -6.42
N ASP A 61 5.97 16.69 -5.43
CA ASP A 61 5.45 17.47 -4.31
C ASP A 61 6.49 17.71 -3.19
N GLY A 62 7.65 17.05 -3.26
CA GLY A 62 8.71 17.16 -2.24
C GLY A 62 8.32 16.55 -0.88
N VAL A 63 7.47 15.52 -0.88
CA VAL A 63 6.96 14.85 0.33
C VAL A 63 7.52 13.44 0.48
N GLU A 64 7.69 13.01 1.73
CA GLU A 64 8.18 11.66 2.07
C GLU A 64 7.09 10.60 1.83
N PRO A 65 7.29 9.60 0.96
CA PRO A 65 6.23 8.69 0.51
C PRO A 65 5.73 7.71 1.57
N ARG A 66 6.40 7.59 2.72
CA ARG A 66 6.02 6.69 3.82
C ARG A 66 5.36 7.47 4.94
N LYS A 67 4.35 6.86 5.60
CA LYS A 67 3.76 7.42 6.81
C LYS A 67 4.85 7.64 7.85
N ALA A 68 4.94 8.87 8.37
CA ALA A 68 5.72 9.13 9.56
C ALA A 68 5.03 8.46 10.74
N TYR A 69 5.58 7.35 11.24
CA TYR A 69 5.18 6.81 12.54
C TYR A 69 5.68 7.79 13.60
N SER A 70 4.85 8.76 13.98
CA SER A 70 5.13 9.58 15.15
C SER A 70 5.22 8.63 16.34
N GLY A 71 6.42 8.40 16.88
CA GLY A 71 6.70 7.45 17.95
C GLY A 71 6.07 7.79 19.31
N ARG A 72 4.78 8.18 19.35
CA ARG A 72 3.99 8.30 20.58
C ARG A 72 3.66 6.91 21.09
N PHE A 73 4.65 6.29 21.72
CA PHE A 73 4.50 5.08 22.49
C PHE A 73 3.73 5.39 23.78
N ASN A 74 2.39 5.34 23.70
CA ASN A 74 1.51 5.51 24.86
C ASN A 74 1.40 4.17 25.61
N LEU A 75 2.35 3.90 26.51
CA LEU A 75 2.19 2.84 27.51
C LEU A 75 1.16 3.29 28.55
N ARG A 76 -0.02 2.67 28.57
CA ARG A 76 -0.88 2.68 29.76
C ARG A 76 -0.58 1.42 30.57
N VAL A 77 0.19 1.59 31.63
CA VAL A 77 0.32 0.57 32.68
C VAL A 77 -0.74 0.87 33.72
N SER A 78 -1.75 0.00 33.82
CA SER A 78 -2.66 -0.01 34.97
C SER A 78 -2.03 -0.84 36.10
N PRO A 79 -2.19 -0.45 37.38
CA PRO A 79 -1.58 -1.16 38.53
C PRO A 79 -2.01 -2.63 38.64
#